data_AF-A0A5K8A503-F1
#
_entry.id   AF-A0A5K8A503-F1
#
_cell.length_a   1.000
_cell.length_b   1.000
_cell.length_c   1.000
_cell.angle_alpha   90.00
_cell.angle_beta   90.00
_cell.angle_gamma   90.00
#
_symmetry.space_group_name_H-M   'P 1'
#
loop_
_entity.id
_entity.type
_entity.pdbx_description
1 polymer ?
#
loop_
_entity_poly.entity_id
_entity_poly.type
_entity_poly.pdbx_seq_one_letter_code
_entity_poly.pdbx_strand_id
1 'polypeptide(L)'
;MELLRPVKDLALSFVNQAAQAWVEQDYHRRQHREINTTPLQRMLNGNNVCRPTPDSETLRLAFTRRIARTPRRSDATVVVDGIRYELPVRFAHMKPVVLRAPGWDKSQMTLVDPNTDAPLARLFPQDKTKNASGKRRLIQPDENTTSSIPSIDRPLPALLRKLLADHAATGLPPAYIPKEEIEE
;
A
#
# COMPACT_ATOMS: atom_id res chain seq x y z
N MET A 1 19.19 32.99 3.24
CA MET A 1 19.09 33.41 1.83
C MET A 1 19.22 34.92 1.73
N GLU A 2 20.43 35.44 1.94
CA GLU A 2 20.71 36.88 1.81
C GLU A 2 20.51 37.39 0.38
N LEU A 3 20.70 36.50 -0.60
CA LEU A 3 20.44 36.68 -2.04
C LEU A 3 19.02 37.19 -2.37
N LEU A 4 18.02 36.81 -1.59
CA LEU A 4 16.61 37.13 -1.88
C LEU A 4 16.09 38.33 -1.08
N ARG A 5 16.86 38.88 -0.13
CA ARG A 5 16.46 40.04 0.68
C ARG A 5 16.01 41.28 -0.13
N PRO A 6 16.67 41.65 -1.25
CA PRO A 6 16.28 42.86 -1.97
C PRO A 6 15.08 42.66 -2.91
N VAL A 7 14.62 41.42 -3.12
CA VAL A 7 13.53 41.12 -4.05
C VAL A 7 12.19 41.37 -3.36
N LYS A 8 11.37 42.28 -3.92
CA LYS A 8 10.00 42.53 -3.48
C LYS A 8 9.04 41.56 -4.18
N ASP A 9 7.90 41.29 -3.56
CA ASP A 9 6.81 40.46 -4.12
C ASP A 9 7.26 39.07 -4.61
N LEU A 10 7.93 38.33 -3.71
CA LEU A 10 8.43 36.98 -3.98
C LEU A 10 7.27 35.99 -4.25
N ALA A 11 7.17 35.54 -5.50
CA ALA A 11 6.35 34.41 -5.87
C ALA A 11 7.05 33.07 -5.51
N LEU A 12 6.27 32.07 -5.09
CA LEU A 12 6.79 30.74 -4.73
C LEU A 12 7.56 30.08 -5.90
N SER A 13 7.10 30.26 -7.13
CA SER A 13 7.78 29.74 -8.33
C SER A 13 9.20 30.29 -8.47
N PHE A 14 9.37 31.60 -8.25
CA PHE A 14 10.67 32.26 -8.30
C PHE A 14 11.58 31.80 -7.16
N VAL A 15 11.05 31.67 -5.94
CA VAL A 15 11.81 31.13 -4.80
C VAL A 15 12.34 29.73 -5.10
N ASN A 16 11.49 28.85 -5.65
CA ASN A 16 11.90 27.49 -6.01
C ASN A 16 12.99 27.49 -7.08
N GLN A 17 12.86 28.32 -8.11
CA GLN A 17 13.87 28.44 -9.17
C GLN A 17 15.21 28.98 -8.64
N ALA A 18 15.17 30.05 -7.83
CA ALA A 18 16.36 30.65 -7.25
C ALA A 18 17.05 29.71 -6.25
N ALA A 19 16.26 28.99 -5.44
CA ALA A 19 16.80 27.97 -4.53
C ALA A 19 17.47 26.84 -5.29
N GLN A 20 16.86 26.34 -6.37
CA GLN A 20 17.46 25.31 -7.23
C GLN A 20 18.79 25.79 -7.81
N ALA A 21 18.82 27.00 -8.37
CA ALA A 21 20.05 27.57 -8.92
C ALA A 21 21.15 27.73 -7.84
N TRP A 22 20.78 28.20 -6.66
CA TRP A 22 21.72 28.33 -5.54
C TRP A 22 22.26 26.97 -5.08
N VAL A 23 21.40 25.96 -4.96
CA VAL A 23 21.81 24.59 -4.59
C VAL A 23 22.82 24.03 -5.60
N GLU A 24 22.51 24.11 -6.89
CA GLU A 24 23.32 23.48 -7.96
C GLU A 24 24.63 24.24 -8.27
N GLN A 25 24.61 25.57 -8.16
CA GLN A 25 25.74 26.40 -8.59
C GLN A 25 26.66 26.82 -7.43
N ASP A 26 26.13 27.02 -6.23
CA ASP A 26 26.91 27.47 -5.06
C ASP A 26 27.02 26.35 -4.02
N TYR A 27 25.90 25.90 -3.43
CA TYR A 27 25.94 24.97 -2.30
C TYR A 27 26.68 23.66 -2.61
N HIS A 28 26.34 22.98 -3.71
CA HIS A 28 26.99 21.73 -4.09
C HIS A 28 28.45 21.88 -4.53
N ARG A 29 28.86 23.08 -4.96
CA ARG A 29 30.17 23.33 -5.60
C ARG A 29 31.17 24.08 -4.72
N ARG A 30 30.70 24.80 -3.69
CA ARG A 30 31.55 25.55 -2.78
C ARG A 30 32.21 24.61 -1.78
N GLN A 31 33.44 24.91 -1.39
CA GLN A 31 34.10 24.18 -0.31
C GLN A 31 33.45 24.52 1.03
N HIS A 32 33.04 23.48 1.76
CA HIS A 32 32.42 23.60 3.07
C HIS A 32 33.46 23.33 4.17
N ARG A 33 33.61 24.26 5.11
CA ARG A 33 34.63 24.22 6.17
C ARG A 33 34.52 22.99 7.07
N GLU A 34 33.31 22.50 7.34
CA GLU A 34 33.11 21.33 8.22
C GLU A 34 33.55 20.01 7.59
N ILE A 35 33.45 19.91 6.27
CA ILE A 35 33.71 18.66 5.53
C ILE A 35 35.01 18.73 4.73
N ASN A 36 35.66 19.90 4.69
CA ASN A 36 36.89 20.20 3.97
C ASN A 36 36.86 19.82 2.47
N THR A 37 35.67 19.76 1.88
CA THR A 37 35.45 19.44 0.46
C THR A 37 34.12 20.03 0.00
N THR A 38 33.77 19.82 -1.26
CA THR A 38 32.45 20.18 -1.80
C THR A 38 31.44 19.07 -1.49
N PRO A 39 30.17 19.37 -1.16
CA PRO A 39 29.15 18.35 -0.93
C PRO A 39 29.03 17.35 -2.09
N LEU A 40 29.14 17.83 -3.33
CA LEU A 40 29.09 16.99 -4.53
C LEU A 40 30.26 15.99 -4.59
N GLN A 41 31.49 16.45 -4.38
CA GLN A 41 32.65 15.54 -4.35
C GLN A 41 32.56 14.53 -3.22
N ARG A 42 32.06 14.94 -2.04
CA ARG A 42 31.85 14.02 -0.93
C ARG A 42 30.84 12.92 -1.27
N MET A 43 29.75 13.26 -1.95
CA MET A 43 28.73 12.29 -2.35
C MET A 43 29.25 11.33 -3.44
N LEU A 44 30.06 11.83 -4.39
CA LEU A 44 30.62 11.00 -5.47
C LEU A 44 31.75 10.07 -5.00
N ASN A 45 32.59 10.53 -4.08
CA ASN A 45 33.76 9.78 -3.60
C ASN A 45 33.43 8.91 -2.37
N GLY A 46 32.29 9.13 -1.72
CA GLY A 46 31.88 8.39 -0.54
C GLY A 46 31.46 6.95 -0.85
N ASN A 47 31.57 6.07 0.14
CA ASN A 47 31.00 4.73 0.03
C ASN A 47 29.50 4.80 -0.22
N ASN A 48 29.02 4.04 -1.20
CA ASN A 48 27.60 3.95 -1.49
C ASN A 48 26.88 3.21 -0.36
N VAL A 49 26.12 3.96 0.44
CA VAL A 49 25.23 3.46 1.50
C VAL A 49 23.76 3.66 1.14
N CYS A 50 23.47 3.90 -0.14
CA CYS A 50 22.11 4.11 -0.61
C CYS A 50 21.29 2.82 -0.47
N ARG A 51 19.99 3.01 -0.24
CA ARG A 51 19.00 1.92 -0.28
C ARG A 51 18.51 1.76 -1.72
N PRO A 52 18.10 0.54 -2.13
CA PRO A 52 17.47 0.36 -3.42
C PRO A 52 16.24 1.27 -3.52
N THR A 53 16.04 1.86 -4.70
CA THR A 53 14.85 2.67 -4.97
C THR A 53 13.61 1.78 -4.85
N PRO A 54 12.58 2.19 -4.10
CA PRO A 54 11.33 1.46 -4.04
C PRO A 54 10.67 1.40 -5.42
N ASP A 55 9.82 0.40 -5.63
CA ASP A 55 9.09 0.25 -6.89
C ASP A 55 8.14 1.45 -7.14
N SER A 56 7.73 1.61 -8.40
CA SER A 56 6.92 2.76 -8.83
C SER A 56 5.56 2.82 -8.13
N GLU A 57 4.95 1.68 -7.80
CA GLU A 57 3.66 1.62 -7.13
C GLU A 57 3.78 2.04 -5.67
N THR A 58 4.83 1.58 -4.98
CA THR A 58 5.17 2.02 -3.62
C THR A 58 5.43 3.52 -3.58
N LEU A 59 6.16 4.08 -4.56
CA LEU A 59 6.36 5.53 -4.66
C LEU A 59 5.04 6.27 -4.88
N ARG A 60 4.21 5.83 -5.84
CA ARG A 60 2.89 6.44 -6.09
C ARG A 60 2.03 6.44 -4.84
N LEU A 61 1.99 5.33 -4.11
CA LEU A 61 1.23 5.20 -2.86
C LEU A 61 1.78 6.14 -1.77
N ALA A 62 3.09 6.25 -1.63
CA ALA A 62 3.72 7.09 -0.60
C ALA A 62 3.38 8.58 -0.74
N PHE A 63 3.19 9.08 -1.96
CA PHE A 63 2.80 10.48 -2.21
C PHE A 63 1.29 10.74 -2.15
N THR A 64 0.47 9.73 -1.81
CA THR A 64 -0.98 9.90 -1.68
C THR A 64 -1.39 10.29 -0.25
N ARG A 65 -2.51 11.01 -0.14
CA ARG A 65 -3.09 11.39 1.16
C ARG A 65 -3.75 10.19 1.81
N ARG A 66 -3.55 10.03 3.11
CA ARG A 66 -4.23 9.03 3.93
C ARG A 66 -5.55 9.60 4.45
N ILE A 67 -6.66 8.95 4.12
CA ILE A 67 -8.02 9.42 4.41
C ILE A 67 -8.81 8.28 5.06
N ALA A 68 -9.38 8.52 6.23
CA ALA A 68 -10.31 7.59 6.86
C ALA A 68 -11.75 7.93 6.47
N ARG A 69 -12.53 6.93 6.06
CA ARG A 69 -13.95 7.10 5.74
C ARG A 69 -14.77 5.90 6.22
N THR A 70 -16.05 6.13 6.47
CA THR A 70 -16.99 5.06 6.81
C THR A 70 -17.78 4.68 5.55
N PRO A 71 -17.69 3.44 5.05
CA PRO A 71 -18.47 3.01 3.89
C PRO A 71 -19.95 2.95 4.22
N ARG A 72 -20.78 3.30 3.22
CA ARG A 72 -22.23 3.20 3.30
C ARG A 72 -22.65 1.74 3.46
N ARG A 73 -23.53 1.47 4.43
CA ARG A 73 -23.89 0.09 4.84
C ARG A 73 -24.56 -0.74 3.74
N SER A 74 -25.33 -0.12 2.86
CA SER A 74 -26.15 -0.83 1.88
C SER A 74 -25.40 -1.24 0.62
N ASP A 75 -24.46 -0.42 0.16
CA ASP A 75 -23.79 -0.59 -1.14
C ASP A 75 -22.25 -0.62 -1.03
N ALA A 76 -21.73 -0.61 0.20
CA ALA A 76 -20.29 -0.59 0.48
C ALA A 76 -19.53 0.51 -0.29
N THR A 77 -20.17 1.66 -0.50
CA THR A 77 -19.55 2.78 -1.22
C THR A 77 -18.96 3.82 -0.29
N VAL A 78 -17.89 4.48 -0.74
CA VAL A 78 -17.27 5.61 -0.05
C VAL A 78 -17.22 6.81 -0.98
N VAL A 79 -17.48 8.00 -0.45
CA VAL A 79 -17.33 9.26 -1.18
C VAL A 79 -16.04 9.96 -0.75
N VAL A 80 -15.17 10.25 -1.72
CA VAL A 80 -13.94 11.03 -1.55
C VAL A 80 -13.91 12.13 -2.61
N ASP A 81 -13.69 13.37 -2.19
CA ASP A 81 -13.66 14.56 -3.06
C ASP A 81 -14.85 14.66 -4.05
N GLY A 82 -16.04 14.28 -3.59
CA GLY A 82 -17.28 14.32 -4.36
C GLY A 82 -17.50 13.14 -5.32
N ILE A 83 -16.56 12.19 -5.41
CA ILE A 83 -16.65 11.00 -6.26
C ILE A 83 -16.96 9.79 -5.39
N ARG A 84 -17.90 8.95 -5.86
CA ARG A 84 -18.26 7.70 -5.19
C ARG A 84 -17.41 6.56 -5.74
N TYR A 85 -16.79 5.81 -4.84
CA TYR A 85 -16.00 4.62 -5.12
C TYR A 85 -16.69 3.40 -4.52
N GLU A 86 -16.64 2.28 -5.21
CA GLU A 86 -17.21 1.01 -4.74
C GLU A 86 -16.11 0.18 -4.08
N LEU A 87 -16.36 -0.34 -2.87
CA LEU A 87 -15.46 -1.29 -2.23
C LEU A 87 -15.76 -2.72 -2.69
N PRO A 88 -14.73 -3.57 -2.80
CA PRO A 88 -14.93 -5.01 -2.90
C PRO A 88 -15.80 -5.52 -1.74
N VAL A 89 -16.75 -6.41 -2.03
CA VAL A 89 -17.73 -6.91 -1.05
C VAL A 89 -17.04 -7.51 0.17
N ARG A 90 -15.91 -8.19 -0.02
CA ARG A 90 -15.10 -8.76 1.07
C ARG A 90 -14.68 -7.74 2.13
N PHE A 91 -14.59 -6.44 1.80
CA PHE A 91 -14.23 -5.37 2.73
C PHE A 91 -15.42 -4.50 3.16
N ALA A 92 -16.65 -4.83 2.75
CA ALA A 92 -17.85 -4.07 3.08
C ALA A 92 -18.14 -3.98 4.60
N HIS A 93 -17.62 -4.95 5.36
CA HIS A 93 -17.75 -5.00 6.81
C HIS A 93 -16.78 -4.07 7.56
N MET A 94 -15.70 -3.62 6.90
CA MET A 94 -14.68 -2.78 7.53
C MET A 94 -15.21 -1.36 7.78
N LYS A 95 -15.20 -0.92 9.04
CA LYS A 95 -15.65 0.41 9.44
C LYS A 95 -14.81 0.89 10.64
N PRO A 96 -13.98 1.94 10.50
CA PRO A 96 -13.71 2.74 9.29
C PRO A 96 -12.76 2.03 8.31
N VAL A 97 -12.74 2.48 7.05
CA VAL A 97 -11.71 2.10 6.06
C VAL A 97 -10.69 3.22 5.89
N VAL A 98 -9.43 2.84 5.63
CA VAL A 98 -8.34 3.77 5.36
C VAL A 98 -7.98 3.71 3.88
N LEU A 99 -7.95 4.88 3.27
CA LEU A 99 -7.81 5.05 1.83
C LEU A 99 -6.59 5.93 1.53
N ARG A 100 -5.89 5.59 0.46
CA ARG A 100 -4.76 6.32 -0.09
C ARG A 100 -5.17 6.92 -1.43
N ALA A 101 -5.38 8.24 -1.44
CA ALA A 101 -5.94 8.98 -2.57
C ALA A 101 -4.94 10.03 -3.09
N PRO A 102 -4.61 10.02 -4.40
CA PRO A 102 -3.83 11.09 -5.01
C PRO A 102 -4.69 12.36 -5.14
N GLY A 103 -4.08 13.53 -4.93
CA GLY A 103 -4.78 14.81 -5.16
C GLY A 103 -4.92 15.17 -6.64
N TRP A 104 -4.04 14.63 -7.49
CA TRP A 104 -3.92 14.95 -8.92
C TRP A 104 -4.65 13.94 -9.83
N ASP A 105 -4.83 12.71 -9.38
CA ASP A 105 -5.47 11.62 -10.15
C ASP A 105 -6.62 11.04 -9.33
N LYS A 106 -7.84 11.21 -9.83
CA LYS A 106 -9.07 10.70 -9.21
C LYS A 106 -9.63 9.48 -9.94
N SER A 107 -8.88 8.91 -10.89
CA SER A 107 -9.30 7.71 -11.63
C SER A 107 -9.22 6.44 -10.79
N GLN A 108 -8.40 6.46 -9.74
CA GLN A 108 -8.13 5.31 -8.88
C GLN A 108 -7.76 5.75 -7.47
N MET A 109 -8.03 4.87 -6.51
CA MET A 109 -7.67 5.02 -5.11
C MET A 109 -7.29 3.66 -4.54
N THR A 110 -6.50 3.62 -3.48
CA THR A 110 -6.09 2.34 -2.87
C THR A 110 -6.68 2.23 -1.46
N LEU A 111 -7.39 1.14 -1.19
CA LEU A 111 -7.72 0.70 0.17
C LEU A 111 -6.46 0.12 0.81
N VAL A 112 -6.12 0.60 2.02
CA VAL A 112 -4.95 0.13 2.76
C VAL A 112 -5.35 -0.39 4.14
N ASP A 113 -4.52 -1.27 4.70
CA ASP A 113 -4.63 -1.68 6.10
C ASP A 113 -4.35 -0.47 7.02
N PRO A 114 -5.23 -0.17 8.00
CA PRO A 114 -5.02 0.90 8.96
C PRO A 114 -3.71 0.83 9.75
N ASN A 115 -3.17 -0.36 10.01
CA ASN A 115 -1.99 -0.51 10.88
C ASN A 115 -0.68 -0.52 10.09
N THR A 116 -0.64 -1.25 8.99
CA THR A 116 0.58 -1.46 8.20
C THR A 116 0.68 -0.58 6.96
N ASP A 117 -0.40 0.11 6.59
CA ASP A 117 -0.57 0.81 5.31
C ASP A 117 -0.35 -0.11 4.08
N ALA A 118 -0.42 -1.44 4.27
CA ALA A 118 -0.32 -2.40 3.16
C ALA A 118 -1.52 -2.26 2.21
N PRO A 119 -1.31 -2.24 0.88
CA PRO A 119 -2.38 -2.10 -0.10
C PRO A 119 -3.26 -3.37 -0.13
N LEU A 120 -4.56 -3.21 0.14
CA LEU A 120 -5.55 -4.30 0.17
C LEU A 120 -6.33 -4.44 -1.14
N ALA A 121 -6.71 -3.31 -1.76
CA ALA A 121 -7.41 -3.30 -3.05
C ALA A 121 -7.34 -1.93 -3.73
N ARG A 122 -7.36 -1.94 -5.06
CA ARG A 122 -7.59 -0.74 -5.88
C ARG A 122 -9.09 -0.51 -6.04
N LEU A 123 -9.50 0.74 -5.90
CA LEU A 123 -10.88 1.21 -5.97
C LEU A 123 -11.01 2.15 -7.17
N PHE A 124 -12.12 1.98 -7.89
CA PHE A 124 -12.44 2.80 -9.07
C PHE A 124 -13.71 3.62 -8.82
N PRO A 125 -13.85 4.77 -9.48
CA PRO A 125 -15.10 5.52 -9.48
C PRO A 125 -16.26 4.65 -9.95
N GLN A 126 -17.40 4.78 -9.28
CA GLN A 126 -18.62 4.06 -9.63
C GLN A 126 -19.09 4.45 -11.04
N ASP A 127 -19.28 3.45 -11.89
CA ASP A 127 -19.92 3.62 -13.19
C ASP A 127 -21.43 3.83 -13.01
N LYS A 128 -21.86 5.09 -13.09
CA LYS A 128 -23.26 5.50 -12.92
C LYS A 128 -24.18 4.87 -13.97
N THR A 129 -23.69 4.62 -15.19
CA THR A 129 -24.50 4.04 -16.27
C THR A 129 -24.81 2.58 -16.01
N LYS A 130 -23.80 1.80 -15.59
CA LYS A 130 -23.99 0.41 -15.16
C LYS A 130 -24.85 0.32 -13.89
N ASN A 131 -24.65 1.21 -12.93
CA ASN A 131 -25.44 1.22 -11.70
C ASN A 131 -26.94 1.50 -11.98
N ALA A 132 -27.23 2.44 -12.90
CA ALA A 132 -28.59 2.78 -13.30
C ALA A 132 -29.34 1.64 -14.03
N SER A 133 -28.64 0.60 -14.50
CA SER A 133 -29.27 -0.54 -15.17
C SER A 133 -30.15 -1.40 -14.25
N GLY A 134 -30.09 -1.20 -12.93
CA GLY A 134 -30.92 -1.90 -11.94
C GLY A 134 -30.62 -3.39 -11.77
N LYS A 135 -29.62 -3.93 -12.50
CA LYS A 135 -29.21 -5.32 -12.41
C LYS A 135 -28.47 -5.55 -11.09
N ARG A 136 -29.10 -6.30 -10.18
CA ARG A 136 -28.45 -6.72 -8.93
C ARG A 136 -27.43 -7.79 -9.26
N ARG A 137 -26.14 -7.49 -9.04
CA ARG A 137 -25.07 -8.48 -9.13
C ARG A 137 -25.24 -9.48 -7.98
N LEU A 138 -25.31 -10.77 -8.30
CA LEU A 138 -25.25 -11.82 -7.29
C LEU A 138 -23.90 -11.73 -6.58
N ILE A 139 -23.94 -11.64 -5.27
CA ILE A 139 -22.74 -11.74 -4.43
C ILE A 139 -22.43 -13.24 -4.37
N GLN A 140 -21.63 -13.71 -5.31
CA GLN A 140 -21.03 -15.02 -5.17
C GLN A 140 -19.95 -14.89 -4.08
N PRO A 141 -19.93 -15.78 -3.06
CA PRO A 141 -18.70 -15.98 -2.30
C PRO A 141 -17.61 -16.31 -3.31
N ASP A 142 -16.41 -15.74 -3.16
CA ASP A 142 -15.29 -15.99 -4.07
C ASP A 142 -15.06 -17.51 -4.15
N GLU A 143 -15.46 -18.17 -5.25
CA GLU A 143 -15.36 -19.62 -5.44
C GLU A 143 -13.90 -20.09 -5.65
N ASN A 144 -12.93 -19.18 -5.64
CA ASN A 144 -11.51 -19.49 -5.73
C ASN A 144 -10.91 -20.07 -4.44
N THR A 145 -11.74 -20.55 -3.51
CA THR A 145 -11.30 -21.30 -2.32
C THR A 145 -11.85 -22.71 -2.39
N THR A 146 -11.45 -23.47 -3.42
CA THR A 146 -11.54 -24.93 -3.34
C THR A 146 -10.11 -25.46 -3.21
N SER A 147 -9.55 -25.32 -2.01
CA SER A 147 -8.29 -25.95 -1.65
C SER A 147 -8.46 -27.46 -1.79
N SER A 148 -7.84 -28.07 -2.80
CA SER A 148 -7.78 -29.53 -2.90
C SER A 148 -7.00 -30.06 -1.70
N ILE A 149 -7.68 -30.72 -0.78
CA ILE A 149 -7.05 -31.47 0.31
C ILE A 149 -6.01 -32.41 -0.33
N PRO A 150 -4.71 -32.30 -0.02
CA PRO A 150 -3.73 -33.20 -0.59
C PRO A 150 -4.06 -34.63 -0.15
N SER A 151 -4.29 -35.51 -1.11
CA SER A 151 -4.58 -36.93 -0.89
C SER A 151 -3.49 -37.57 -0.04
N ILE A 152 -3.90 -38.36 0.96
CA ILE A 152 -3.07 -39.07 1.95
C ILE A 152 -2.16 -40.17 1.34
N ASP A 153 -2.01 -40.22 0.02
CA ASP A 153 -1.29 -41.27 -0.72
C ASP A 153 0.25 -41.10 -0.77
N ARG A 154 0.84 -40.20 0.02
CA ARG A 154 2.30 -40.04 0.07
C ARG A 154 2.91 -40.97 1.14
N PRO A 155 4.00 -41.73 0.85
CA PRO A 155 4.62 -42.61 1.83
C PRO A 155 5.17 -41.81 3.02
N LEU A 156 4.52 -41.92 4.18
CA LEU A 156 4.92 -41.20 5.39
C LEU A 156 6.15 -41.87 6.05
N PRO A 157 7.15 -41.08 6.54
CA PRO A 157 8.29 -41.60 7.29
C PRO A 157 7.89 -42.43 8.52
N ALA A 158 8.68 -43.47 8.85
CA ALA A 158 8.33 -44.44 9.90
C ALA A 158 8.10 -43.80 11.28
N LEU A 159 8.90 -42.80 11.65
CA LEU A 159 8.75 -42.07 12.91
C LEU A 159 7.42 -41.31 12.97
N LEU A 160 7.01 -40.68 11.86
CA LEU A 160 5.78 -39.91 11.79
C LEU A 160 4.54 -40.81 11.89
N ARG A 161 4.60 -42.00 11.27
CA ARG A 161 3.53 -43.01 11.37
C ARG A 161 3.33 -43.50 12.81
N LYS A 162 4.44 -43.70 13.54
CA LYS A 162 4.39 -44.07 14.95
C LYS A 162 3.77 -42.96 15.80
N LEU A 163 4.20 -41.71 15.61
CA LEU A 163 3.66 -40.56 16.36
C LEU A 163 2.15 -40.36 16.12
N LEU A 164 1.67 -40.56 14.89
CA LEU A 164 0.25 -40.49 14.56
C LEU A 164 -0.56 -41.63 15.20
N ALA A 165 -0.02 -42.86 15.22
CA ALA A 165 -0.65 -43.99 15.86
C ALA A 165 -0.73 -43.83 17.39
N ASP A 166 0.36 -43.37 18.01
CA ASP A 166 0.44 -43.09 19.44
C ASP A 166 -0.54 -41.96 19.83
N HIS A 167 -0.64 -40.91 19.01
CA HIS A 167 -1.62 -39.84 19.22
C HIS A 167 -3.07 -40.34 19.05
N ALA A 168 -3.37 -41.14 18.01
CA ALA A 168 -4.71 -41.69 17.78
C ALA A 168 -5.16 -42.61 18.93
N ALA A 169 -4.25 -43.38 19.52
CA ALA A 169 -4.53 -44.24 20.66
C ALA A 169 -4.96 -43.46 21.93
N THR A 170 -4.62 -42.16 22.02
CA THR A 170 -5.06 -41.32 23.15
C THR A 170 -6.53 -40.91 23.09
N GLY A 171 -7.17 -41.00 21.90
CA GLY A 171 -8.57 -40.64 21.69
C GLY A 171 -8.89 -39.15 21.89
N LEU A 172 -7.88 -38.31 22.11
CA LEU A 172 -8.05 -36.88 22.31
C LEU A 172 -8.27 -36.19 20.95
N PRO A 173 -9.30 -35.33 20.82
CA PRO A 173 -9.41 -34.49 19.63
C PRO A 173 -8.22 -33.53 19.59
N PRO A 174 -7.79 -33.09 18.38
CA PRO A 174 -6.74 -32.09 18.26
C PRO A 174 -7.12 -30.84 19.09
N ALA A 175 -6.17 -30.33 19.87
CA ALA A 175 -6.36 -29.15 20.72
C ALA A 175 -6.45 -27.82 19.94
N TYR A 176 -6.61 -27.91 18.62
CA TYR A 176 -6.77 -26.79 17.73
C TYR A 176 -7.97 -27.02 16.84
N ILE A 177 -8.65 -25.93 16.50
CA ILE A 177 -9.65 -25.94 15.43
C ILE A 177 -8.86 -26.02 14.12
N PRO A 178 -9.11 -27.02 13.25
CA PRO A 178 -8.45 -27.11 11.95
C PRO A 178 -8.67 -25.80 11.21
N LYS A 179 -7.58 -25.08 10.97
CA LYS A 179 -7.58 -23.92 10.10
C LYS A 179 -7.16 -24.46 8.75
N GLU A 180 -8.12 -24.68 7.87
CA GLU A 180 -7.82 -24.99 6.47
C GLU A 180 -7.05 -23.79 5.91
N GLU A 181 -5.74 -23.95 5.75
CA GLU A 181 -4.90 -22.95 5.09
C GLU A 181 -5.26 -22.99 3.61
N ILE A 182 -5.72 -21.84 3.12
CA ILE A 182 -6.06 -21.62 1.72
C ILE A 182 -4.74 -21.26 1.04
N GLU A 183 -4.11 -22.23 0.37
CA GLU A 183 -3.06 -21.94 -0.62
C GLU A 183 -3.70 -21.45 -1.93
N GLU A 184 -2.99 -20.53 -2.62
CA GLU A 184 -3.39 -19.58 -3.68
C GLU A 184 -4.43 -20.01 -4.75
#